data_AF-A0A2H9RAC4-F1
#
_entry.id   AF-A0A2H9RAC4-F1
#
_cell.length_a   1.000
_cell.length_b   1.000
_cell.length_c   1.000
_cell.angle_alpha   90.00
_cell.angle_beta   90.00
_cell.angle_gamma   90.00
#
_symmetry.space_group_name_H-M   'P 1'
#
loop_
_entity.id
_entity.type
_entity.pdbx_description
1 polymer ?
#
loop_
_entity_poly.entity_id
_entity_poly.type
_entity_poly.pdbx_seq_one_letter_code
_entity_poly.pdbx_strand_id
1 'polypeptide(L)'
;MVNHAFRKRFITILKSTPEIKNSTAEKLAGHKVYRDEDNFMVELDDSYNVPTLDSLFNQYKHAIVELSIDDSSRLQMKEVQIQKQYSALEEEKRKHFEEKKKWYKTIIERARTEGEIPDWLRPVMDEMIQDFES
;
A
#
# COMPACT_ATOMS: atom_id res chain seq x y z
N MET A 1 33.50 7.99 13.86
CA MET A 1 32.51 6.91 14.11
C MET A 1 31.09 7.35 13.73
N VAL A 2 30.63 8.50 14.21
CA VAL A 2 29.29 9.07 13.93
C VAL A 2 29.00 9.28 12.42
N ASN A 3 29.94 9.85 11.65
CA ASN A 3 29.77 10.05 10.20
C ASN A 3 29.53 8.75 9.42
N HIS A 4 30.12 7.65 9.88
CA HIS A 4 29.95 6.35 9.25
C HIS A 4 28.58 5.74 9.54
N ALA A 5 28.04 5.96 10.74
CA ALA A 5 26.69 5.54 11.10
C ALA A 5 25.62 6.28 10.29
N PHE A 6 25.75 7.61 10.11
CA PHE A 6 24.85 8.39 9.25
C PHE A 6 24.90 7.91 7.80
N ARG A 7 26.10 7.71 7.24
CA ARG A 7 26.27 7.18 5.88
C ARG A 7 25.67 5.78 5.73
N LYS A 8 25.84 4.90 6.73
CA LYS A 8 25.21 3.58 6.73
C LYS A 8 23.68 3.70 6.72
N ARG A 9 23.09 4.47 7.64
CA ARG A 9 21.63 4.68 7.68
C ARG A 9 21.11 5.25 6.36
N PHE A 10 21.79 6.25 5.80
CA PHE A 10 21.46 6.85 4.52
C PHE A 10 21.41 5.81 3.40
N ILE A 11 22.50 5.05 3.20
CA ILE A 11 22.58 4.05 2.12
C ILE A 11 21.58 2.92 2.35
N THR A 12 21.40 2.46 3.59
CA THR A 12 20.41 1.43 3.93
C THR A 12 19.02 1.87 3.53
N ILE A 13 18.60 3.10 3.90
CA ILE A 13 17.28 3.61 3.52
C ILE A 13 17.13 3.69 2.00
N LEU A 14 18.15 4.18 1.28
CA LEU A 14 18.11 4.23 -0.19
C LEU A 14 17.94 2.84 -0.81
N LYS A 15 18.69 1.83 -0.35
CA LYS A 15 18.60 0.45 -0.87
C LYS A 15 17.32 -0.26 -0.48
N SER A 16 16.72 0.10 0.65
CA SER A 16 15.43 -0.43 1.09
C SER A 16 14.23 0.25 0.45
N THR A 17 14.44 1.33 -0.32
CA THR A 17 13.37 2.04 -1.03
C THR A 17 13.16 1.38 -2.40
N PRO A 18 12.03 0.71 -2.66
CA PRO A 18 11.82 -0.08 -3.88
C PRO A 18 11.99 0.70 -5.19
N GLU A 19 11.72 2.00 -5.18
CA GLU A 19 11.81 2.89 -6.33
C GLU A 19 13.26 3.26 -6.68
N ILE A 20 14.22 3.00 -5.80
CA ILE A 20 15.63 3.35 -5.98
C ILE A 20 16.43 2.10 -6.30
N LYS A 21 17.07 2.09 -7.48
CA LYS A 21 17.96 0.99 -7.86
C LYS A 21 19.20 0.98 -6.98
N ASN A 22 19.69 -0.21 -6.61
CA ASN A 22 20.94 -0.36 -5.87
C ASN A 22 22.11 0.40 -6.51
N SER A 23 22.24 0.35 -7.83
CA SER A 23 23.27 1.11 -8.55
C SER A 23 23.14 2.63 -8.36
N THR A 24 21.93 3.17 -8.27
CA THR A 24 21.71 4.60 -8.00
C THR A 24 22.01 4.95 -6.55
N ALA A 25 21.57 4.12 -5.59
CA ALA A 25 21.89 4.32 -4.17
C ALA A 25 23.41 4.38 -3.93
N GLU A 26 24.16 3.52 -4.63
CA GLU A 26 25.62 3.45 -4.54
C GLU A 26 26.30 4.63 -5.24
N LYS A 27 25.78 5.09 -6.39
CA LYS A 27 26.23 6.34 -7.03
C LYS A 27 25.98 7.57 -6.15
N LEU A 28 24.81 7.66 -5.49
CA LEU A 28 24.50 8.73 -4.52
C LEU A 28 25.46 8.71 -3.32
N ALA A 29 25.98 7.54 -2.96
CA ALA A 29 27.03 7.43 -1.96
C ALA A 29 28.43 7.79 -2.50
N GLY A 30 28.62 7.89 -3.81
CA GLY A 30 29.94 8.06 -4.43
C GLY A 30 30.76 6.78 -4.47
N HIS A 31 30.11 5.62 -4.44
CA HIS A 31 30.76 4.34 -4.68
C HIS A 31 30.91 4.09 -6.19
N LYS A 32 31.93 3.29 -6.56
CA LYS A 32 32.18 2.85 -7.95
C LYS A 32 31.81 1.39 -8.19
N VAL A 33 31.57 0.65 -7.12
CA VAL A 33 31.35 -0.79 -7.11
C VAL A 33 30.33 -1.12 -6.04
N TYR A 34 29.53 -2.15 -6.25
CA TYR A 34 28.60 -2.69 -5.26
C TYR A 34 28.57 -4.21 -5.31
N ARG A 35 27.95 -4.83 -4.31
CA ARG A 35 27.68 -6.28 -4.31
C ARG A 35 26.23 -6.56 -4.65
N ASP A 36 26.00 -7.47 -5.58
CA ASP A 36 24.65 -7.92 -5.92
C ASP A 36 24.12 -8.96 -4.92
N GLU A 37 22.95 -9.52 -5.21
CA GLU A 37 22.24 -10.48 -4.37
C GLU A 37 23.02 -11.80 -4.21
N ASP A 38 23.81 -12.17 -5.21
CA ASP A 38 24.67 -13.35 -5.22
C ASP A 38 26.09 -13.07 -4.68
N ASN A 39 26.29 -11.88 -4.09
CA ASN A 39 27.53 -11.42 -3.50
C ASN A 39 28.70 -11.23 -4.50
N PHE A 40 28.39 -11.10 -5.80
CA PHE A 40 29.36 -10.73 -6.82
C PHE A 40 29.62 -9.23 -6.84
N MET A 41 30.84 -8.86 -7.18
CA MET A 41 31.27 -7.46 -7.29
C MET A 41 30.89 -6.93 -8.67
N VAL A 42 30.01 -5.92 -8.68
CA VAL A 42 29.53 -5.25 -9.89
C VAL A 42 30.10 -3.84 -9.94
N GLU A 43 30.78 -3.53 -11.05
CA GLU A 43 31.26 -2.17 -11.34
C GLU A 43 30.12 -1.30 -11.83
N LEU A 44 30.03 -0.08 -11.30
CA LEU A 44 29.05 0.91 -11.74
C LEU A 44 29.56 1.52 -13.04
N ASP A 45 28.76 1.41 -14.10
CA ASP A 45 29.10 2.02 -15.39
C ASP A 45 29.07 3.55 -15.27
N ASP A 46 30.24 4.17 -15.41
CA ASP A 46 30.42 5.63 -15.46
C ASP A 46 30.74 6.14 -16.88
N SER A 47 30.64 5.28 -17.89
CA SER A 47 30.98 5.60 -19.29
C SER A 47 29.74 5.80 -20.17
N TYR A 48 28.76 4.90 -20.09
CA TYR A 48 27.54 4.98 -20.93
C TYR A 48 26.33 5.51 -20.15
N ASN A 49 26.25 5.24 -18.84
CA ASN A 49 25.15 5.69 -18.00
C ASN A 49 25.62 6.63 -16.88
N VAL A 50 25.76 7.90 -17.23
CA VAL A 50 26.05 8.98 -16.28
C VAL A 50 24.74 9.70 -15.96
N PRO A 51 24.05 9.35 -14.85
CA PRO A 51 22.80 10.00 -14.50
C PRO A 51 23.06 11.47 -14.18
N THR A 52 22.20 12.36 -14.70
CA THR A 52 22.23 13.78 -14.35
C THR A 52 21.92 13.98 -12.87
N LEU A 53 22.35 15.12 -12.30
CA LEU A 53 22.02 15.48 -10.92
C LEU A 53 20.51 15.49 -10.69
N ASP A 54 19.72 15.97 -11.65
CA ASP A 54 18.26 15.97 -11.56
C ASP A 54 17.67 14.56 -11.53
N SER A 55 18.21 13.64 -12.33
CA SER A 55 17.78 12.24 -12.33
C SER A 55 18.07 11.56 -10.98
N LEU A 56 19.27 11.79 -10.43
CA LEU A 56 19.65 11.32 -9.10
C LEU A 56 18.78 11.93 -8.01
N PHE A 57 18.49 13.23 -8.08
CA PHE A 57 17.65 13.91 -7.12
C PHE A 57 16.19 13.44 -7.18
N ASN A 58 15.67 13.16 -8.37
CA ASN A 58 14.33 12.60 -8.52
C ASN A 58 14.21 11.22 -7.88
N GLN A 59 15.22 10.37 -8.01
CA GLN A 59 15.25 9.09 -7.29
C GLN A 59 15.37 9.30 -5.77
N TYR A 60 16.22 10.23 -5.34
CA TYR A 60 16.40 10.56 -3.92
C TYR A 60 15.09 11.00 -3.23
N LYS A 61 14.17 11.69 -3.94
CA LYS A 61 12.88 12.14 -3.40
C LYS A 61 12.05 11.02 -2.78
N HIS A 62 12.12 9.81 -3.34
CA HIS A 62 11.38 8.65 -2.83
C HIS A 62 11.80 8.25 -1.42
N ALA A 63 13.04 8.53 -1.03
CA ALA A 63 13.57 8.22 0.30
C ALA A 63 13.47 9.36 1.32
N ILE A 64 13.09 10.59 0.91
CA ILE A 64 13.12 11.78 1.79
C ILE A 64 12.30 11.59 3.05
N VAL A 65 11.12 10.96 2.92
CA VAL A 65 10.21 10.72 4.06
C VAL A 65 10.91 9.87 5.13
N GLU A 66 11.49 8.73 4.73
CA GLU A 66 12.22 7.82 5.63
C GLU A 66 13.51 8.45 6.18
N LEU A 67 14.13 9.37 5.43
CA LEU A 67 15.35 10.07 5.86
C LEU A 67 15.10 11.21 6.86
N SER A 68 13.97 11.92 6.73
CA SER A 68 13.77 13.24 7.37
C SER A 68 12.77 13.24 8.53
N ILE A 69 11.82 12.31 8.52
CA ILE A 69 10.80 12.22 9.57
C ILE A 69 11.26 11.20 10.60
N ASP A 70 11.04 11.44 11.89
CA ASP A 70 11.30 10.44 12.93
C ASP A 70 10.40 9.22 12.78
N ASP A 71 10.89 8.04 13.18
CA ASP A 71 10.17 6.77 13.02
C ASP A 71 8.79 6.82 13.70
N SER A 72 8.67 7.47 14.87
CA SER A 72 7.39 7.61 15.58
C SER A 72 6.37 8.42 14.79
N SER A 73 6.82 9.53 14.19
CA SER A 73 5.97 10.41 13.38
C SER A 73 5.53 9.72 12.09
N ARG A 74 6.41 8.92 11.47
CA ARG A 74 6.03 8.12 10.29
C ARG A 74 4.98 7.07 10.62
N LEU A 75 5.11 6.40 11.77
CA LEU A 75 4.12 5.41 12.22
C LEU A 75 2.75 6.06 12.47
N GLN A 76 2.71 7.21 13.13
CA GLN A 76 1.46 7.95 13.34
C GLN A 76 0.78 8.34 12.02
N MET A 77 1.56 8.81 11.03
CA MET A 77 1.01 9.12 9.70
C MET A 77 0.44 7.87 9.01
N LYS A 78 1.13 6.73 9.10
CA LYS A 78 0.64 5.45 8.57
C LYS A 78 -0.63 4.99 9.27
N GLU A 79 -0.70 5.12 10.60
CA GLU A 79 -1.88 4.80 11.39
C GLU A 79 -3.09 5.63 10.98
N VAL A 80 -2.92 6.95 10.82
CA VAL A 80 -3.99 7.85 10.34
C VAL A 80 -4.45 7.45 8.94
N GLN A 81 -3.53 7.10 8.04
CA GLN A 81 -3.86 6.68 6.67
C GLN A 81 -4.65 5.36 6.67
N ILE A 82 -4.20 4.37 7.46
CA ILE A 82 -4.86 3.07 7.60
C ILE A 82 -6.26 3.26 8.20
N GLN A 83 -6.39 4.07 9.25
CA GLN A 83 -7.68 4.34 9.88
C GLN A 83 -8.66 4.98 8.90
N LYS A 84 -8.18 5.90 8.05
CA LYS A 84 -9.00 6.52 7.00
C LYS A 84 -9.47 5.49 5.98
N GLN A 85 -8.57 4.63 5.49
CA GLN A 85 -8.94 3.56 4.55
C GLN A 85 -9.93 2.58 5.17
N TYR A 86 -9.71 2.20 6.43
CA TYR A 86 -10.62 1.33 7.16
C TYR A 86 -12.02 1.95 7.29
N SER A 87 -12.10 3.22 7.70
CA SER A 87 -13.39 3.92 7.83
C SER A 87 -14.13 4.04 6.49
N ALA A 88 -13.40 4.25 5.38
CA ALA A 88 -14.00 4.30 4.04
C ALA A 88 -14.54 2.93 3.60
N LEU A 89 -13.77 1.87 3.86
CA LEU A 89 -14.18 0.50 3.55
C LEU A 89 -15.40 0.06 4.38
N GLU A 90 -15.42 0.43 5.66
CA GLU A 90 -16.55 0.15 6.55
C GLU A 90 -17.83 0.88 6.09
N GLU A 91 -17.69 2.12 5.64
CA GLU A 91 -18.81 2.88 5.06
C GLU A 91 -19.32 2.27 3.75
N GLU A 92 -18.43 1.84 2.85
CA GLU A 92 -18.84 1.14 1.62
C GLU A 92 -19.54 -0.18 1.92
N LYS A 93 -19.00 -0.97 2.88
CA LYS A 93 -19.62 -2.22 3.32
C LYS A 93 -21.04 -1.96 3.86
N ARG A 94 -21.21 -0.93 4.69
CA ARG A 94 -22.52 -0.52 5.21
C ARG A 94 -23.49 -0.11 4.11
N LYS A 95 -23.06 0.72 3.15
CA LYS A 95 -23.90 1.13 2.01
C LYS A 95 -24.34 -0.06 1.17
N HIS A 96 -23.41 -0.93 0.80
CA HIS A 96 -23.70 -2.13 0.03
C HIS A 96 -24.71 -3.03 0.76
N PHE A 97 -24.56 -3.16 2.08
CA PHE A 97 -25.49 -3.91 2.92
C PHE A 97 -26.89 -3.29 2.98
N GLU A 98 -26.99 -1.97 3.11
CA GLU A 98 -28.25 -1.23 3.08
C GLU A 98 -28.96 -1.35 1.72
N GLU A 99 -28.22 -1.27 0.63
CA GLU A 99 -28.73 -1.46 -0.73
C GLU A 99 -29.27 -2.88 -0.92
N LYS A 100 -28.51 -3.90 -0.48
CA LYS A 100 -28.96 -5.30 -0.46
C LYS A 100 -30.28 -5.41 0.31
N LYS A 101 -30.32 -4.86 1.53
CA LYS A 101 -31.52 -4.87 2.39
C LYS A 101 -32.74 -4.25 1.71
N LYS A 102 -32.55 -3.12 1.02
CA LYS A 102 -33.62 -2.42 0.29
C LYS A 102 -34.12 -3.25 -0.90
N TRP A 103 -33.22 -3.87 -1.65
CA TRP A 103 -33.55 -4.76 -2.75
C TRP A 103 -34.39 -5.96 -2.26
N TYR A 104 -33.99 -6.61 -1.16
CA TYR A 104 -34.77 -7.70 -0.56
C TYR A 104 -36.17 -7.29 -0.12
N LYS A 105 -36.30 -6.15 0.57
CA LYS A 105 -37.62 -5.63 0.97
C LYS A 105 -38.54 -5.47 -0.25
N THR A 106 -38.01 -4.95 -1.34
CA THR A 106 -38.75 -4.78 -2.61
C THR A 106 -39.25 -6.12 -3.16
N ILE A 107 -38.42 -7.17 -3.13
CA ILE A 107 -38.81 -8.51 -3.58
C ILE A 107 -39.90 -9.11 -2.69
N ILE A 108 -39.75 -9.02 -1.36
CA ILE A 108 -40.74 -9.55 -0.41
C ILE A 108 -42.09 -8.85 -0.61
N GLU A 109 -42.08 -7.54 -0.77
CA GLU A 109 -43.29 -6.74 -0.98
C GLU A 109 -43.98 -7.14 -2.28
N ARG A 110 -43.22 -7.29 -3.37
CA ARG A 110 -43.73 -7.77 -4.66
C ARG A 110 -44.31 -9.19 -4.58
N ALA A 111 -43.63 -10.09 -3.88
CA ALA A 111 -44.10 -11.46 -3.71
C ALA A 111 -45.37 -11.55 -2.87
N ARG A 112 -45.57 -10.65 -1.88
CA ARG A 112 -46.82 -10.53 -1.13
C ARG A 112 -47.97 -10.02 -1.99
N THR A 113 -47.71 -9.11 -2.93
CA THR A 113 -48.76 -8.55 -3.80
C THR A 113 -49.10 -9.44 -4.99
N GLU A 114 -48.13 -10.17 -5.54
CA GLU A 114 -48.29 -11.01 -6.74
C GLU A 114 -48.51 -12.50 -6.42
N GLY A 115 -48.36 -12.92 -5.16
CA GLY A 115 -48.92 -14.16 -4.65
C GLY A 115 -48.04 -15.40 -4.68
N GLU A 116 -46.69 -15.30 -4.72
CA GLU A 116 -45.78 -16.37 -4.29
C GLU A 116 -44.29 -15.89 -4.27
N ILE A 117 -43.56 -16.18 -3.18
CA ILE A 117 -42.10 -16.04 -3.13
C ILE A 117 -41.50 -17.25 -3.86
N PRO A 118 -40.69 -17.06 -4.92
CA PRO A 118 -40.09 -18.18 -5.64
C PRO A 118 -39.27 -19.07 -4.69
N ASP A 119 -39.45 -20.39 -4.76
CA ASP A 119 -38.80 -21.32 -3.83
C ASP A 119 -37.27 -21.26 -3.88
N TRP A 120 -36.68 -20.90 -5.02
CA TRP A 120 -35.23 -20.70 -5.17
C TRP A 120 -34.69 -19.49 -4.38
N LEU A 121 -35.56 -18.59 -3.95
CA LEU A 121 -35.21 -17.35 -3.24
C LEU A 121 -35.22 -17.53 -1.71
N ARG A 122 -35.89 -18.57 -1.19
CA ARG A 122 -36.00 -18.84 0.26
C ARG A 122 -34.65 -19.15 0.93
N PRO A 123 -33.77 -20.02 0.39
CA PRO A 123 -32.49 -20.33 1.02
C PRO A 123 -31.57 -19.12 1.13
N VAL A 124 -31.58 -18.27 0.08
CA VAL A 124 -30.81 -17.02 0.03
C VAL A 124 -31.34 -16.01 1.05
N MET A 125 -32.64 -16.04 1.35
CA MET A 125 -33.23 -15.21 2.40
C MET A 125 -32.85 -15.69 3.80
N ASP A 126 -32.85 -17.00 4.04
CA ASP A 126 -32.53 -17.59 5.34
C ASP A 126 -31.06 -17.36 5.73
N GLU A 127 -30.11 -17.61 4.81
CA GLU A 127 -28.68 -17.33 5.04
C GLU A 127 -28.43 -15.86 5.40
N MET A 128 -29.16 -14.95 4.76
CA MET A 128 -29.00 -13.53 5.03
C MET A 128 -29.61 -13.07 6.33
N ILE A 129 -30.78 -13.58 6.72
CA ILE A 129 -31.35 -13.28 8.05
C ILE A 129 -30.37 -13.72 9.13
N GLN A 130 -29.69 -14.85 8.93
CA GLN A 130 -28.65 -15.34 9.83
C GLN A 130 -27.45 -14.37 9.91
N ASP A 131 -26.97 -13.86 8.77
CA ASP A 131 -25.91 -12.82 8.71
C ASP A 131 -26.36 -11.46 9.31
N PHE A 132 -27.67 -11.19 9.39
CA PHE A 132 -28.24 -9.98 9.99
C PHE A 132 -28.38 -10.07 11.52
N GLU A 133 -28.50 -11.28 12.08
CA GLU A 133 -28.74 -11.53 13.52
C GLU A 133 -27.48 -11.93 14.31
N SER A 134 -26.36 -12.28 13.64
CA SER A 134 -25.06 -12.57 14.27
C SER A 134 -24.18 -11.32 14.41
#